data_AF-A0A9P0LVN9-F1
#
_entry.id   AF-A0A9P0LVN9-F1
#
_cell.length_a   1.000
_cell.length_b   1.000
_cell.length_c   1.000
_cell.angle_alpha   90.00
_cell.angle_beta   90.00
_cell.angle_gamma   90.00
#
_symmetry.space_group_name_H-M   'P 1'
#
loop_
_entity.id
_entity.type
_entity.pdbx_description
1 polymer ?
#
loop_
_entity_poly.entity_id
_entity_poly.type
_entity_poly.pdbx_seq_one_letter_code
_entity_poly.pdbx_strand_id
1 'polypeptide(L)'
;MMEYVTDVFKAAYVPIDFEIIDINIEKEDQIKFALSSMIRNGVGIKGHIPQLADTSANVTLRSHLDLYVYLVHCKSYPNIRCRVPGLDIVVFRQNTEGEYAMLEHESKPGIVESLKIITRENTERFARWAFEFAMNECRKKVTVVHKANIMKLSDGLFLKTVLDVAKDYPEIEVNDLIVDNCCMQLVSKPHSFDVILTPNLYGNIITSIICGLIGGPGLMSGRNYGDSSAVFEVASRHISFADEKYVNPVAMINAGIDMLTYLKKDAHASIIRNAVYNTLVYDKIHTPDIGGTHTGAEMVEAIKENIYREMKTTEISTF
;
A
#
# COMPACT_ATOMS: atom_id res chain seq x y z
N MET A 1 -1.45 -17.12 -2.59
CA MET A 1 -1.71 -15.69 -2.97
C MET A 1 -1.00 -15.27 -4.25
N MET A 2 0.33 -15.41 -4.39
CA MET A 2 1.02 -15.06 -5.65
C MET A 2 0.52 -15.88 -6.85
N GLU A 3 0.23 -17.16 -6.65
CA GLU A 3 -0.36 -18.04 -7.67
C GLU A 3 -1.67 -17.46 -8.23
N TYR A 4 -2.55 -16.93 -7.38
CA TYR A 4 -3.78 -16.26 -7.80
C TYR A 4 -3.53 -15.06 -8.73
N VAL A 5 -2.48 -14.26 -8.46
CA VAL A 5 -2.10 -13.17 -9.35
C VAL A 5 -1.68 -13.70 -10.71
N THR A 6 -0.82 -14.72 -10.72
CA THR A 6 -0.34 -15.32 -11.98
C THR A 6 -1.48 -15.94 -12.79
N ASP A 7 -2.46 -16.56 -12.14
CA ASP A 7 -3.61 -17.18 -12.82
C ASP A 7 -4.55 -16.13 -13.42
N VAL A 8 -4.80 -15.04 -12.68
CA VAL A 8 -5.57 -13.89 -13.19
C VAL A 8 -4.84 -13.21 -14.35
N PHE A 9 -3.52 -13.05 -14.26
CA PHE A 9 -2.71 -12.45 -15.33
C PHE A 9 -2.72 -13.28 -16.61
N LYS A 10 -2.63 -14.61 -16.49
CA LYS A 10 -2.78 -15.53 -17.63
C LYS A 10 -4.15 -15.40 -18.27
N ALA A 11 -5.23 -15.37 -17.47
CA ALA A 11 -6.59 -15.23 -17.99
C ALA A 11 -6.82 -13.89 -18.71
N ALA A 12 -6.16 -12.82 -18.27
CA ALA A 12 -6.20 -11.50 -18.90
C ALA A 12 -5.13 -11.29 -19.99
N TYR A 13 -4.42 -12.34 -20.40
CA TYR A 13 -3.34 -12.30 -21.41
C TYR A 13 -2.32 -11.17 -21.15
N VAL A 14 -1.96 -10.97 -19.89
CA VAL A 14 -1.02 -9.92 -19.49
C VAL A 14 0.38 -10.23 -20.07
N PRO A 15 1.02 -9.30 -20.78
CA PRO A 15 2.34 -9.50 -21.37
C PRO A 15 3.45 -9.27 -20.32
N ILE A 16 3.48 -10.10 -19.27
CA ILE A 16 4.47 -10.07 -18.19
C ILE A 16 4.96 -11.49 -17.92
N ASP A 17 6.29 -11.64 -17.92
CA ASP A 17 6.96 -12.82 -17.42
C ASP A 17 7.49 -12.56 -16.00
N PHE A 18 7.19 -13.48 -15.08
CA PHE A 18 7.65 -13.37 -13.70
C PHE A 18 8.99 -14.09 -13.51
N GLU A 19 10.00 -13.35 -13.05
CA GLU A 19 11.19 -13.92 -12.42
C GLU A 19 10.87 -14.22 -10.95
N ILE A 20 10.63 -15.50 -10.64
CA ILE A 20 10.21 -15.92 -9.29
C ILE A 20 11.45 -16.16 -8.42
N ILE A 21 11.50 -15.51 -7.26
CA ILE A 21 12.56 -15.68 -6.27
C ILE A 21 11.93 -16.09 -4.94
N ASP A 22 12.19 -17.34 -4.53
CA ASP A 22 11.73 -17.86 -3.25
C ASP A 22 12.68 -17.41 -2.14
N ILE A 23 12.16 -16.60 -1.21
CA ILE A 23 12.92 -16.06 -0.08
C ILE A 23 12.73 -16.97 1.14
N ASN A 24 13.79 -17.68 1.51
CA ASN A 24 13.98 -18.23 2.84
C ASN A 24 14.84 -17.24 3.64
N ILE A 25 14.26 -16.68 4.71
CA ILE A 25 14.88 -15.63 5.53
C ILE A 25 16.13 -16.14 6.26
N GLU A 26 16.29 -17.46 6.41
CA GLU A 26 17.51 -18.05 6.98
C GLU A 26 18.72 -17.96 6.02
N LYS A 27 18.48 -17.67 4.73
CA LYS A 27 19.52 -17.59 3.69
C LYS A 27 19.71 -16.15 3.22
N GLU A 28 20.71 -15.49 3.79
CA GLU A 28 21.03 -14.09 3.53
C GLU A 28 21.25 -13.78 2.03
N ASP A 29 21.81 -14.72 1.27
CA ASP A 29 22.06 -14.58 -0.16
C ASP A 29 20.78 -14.40 -0.99
N GLN A 30 19.65 -14.97 -0.56
CA GLN A 30 18.39 -14.87 -1.30
C GLN A 30 17.80 -13.45 -1.26
N ILE A 31 18.00 -12.72 -0.16
CA ILE A 31 17.60 -11.31 -0.08
C ILE A 31 18.44 -10.46 -1.04
N LYS A 32 19.76 -10.74 -1.14
CA LYS A 32 20.66 -10.07 -2.10
C LYS A 32 20.27 -10.36 -3.56
N PHE A 33 19.86 -11.60 -3.86
CA PHE A 33 19.35 -11.95 -5.20
C PHE A 33 18.04 -11.23 -5.50
N ALA A 34 17.10 -11.18 -4.56
CA ALA A 34 15.85 -10.44 -4.71
C ALA A 34 16.10 -8.94 -4.96
N LEU A 35 17.01 -8.32 -4.21
CA LEU A 35 17.44 -6.94 -4.42
C LEU A 35 18.01 -6.74 -5.83
N SER A 36 18.92 -7.61 -6.24
CA SER A 36 19.58 -7.50 -7.56
C SER A 36 18.58 -7.64 -8.71
N SER A 37 17.61 -8.54 -8.60
CA SER A 37 16.52 -8.69 -9.57
C SER A 37 15.62 -7.45 -9.60
N MET A 38 15.21 -6.92 -8.44
CA MET A 38 14.38 -5.71 -8.37
C MET A 38 15.10 -4.48 -8.93
N ILE A 39 16.42 -4.33 -8.70
CA ILE A 39 17.22 -3.26 -9.29
C ILE A 39 17.29 -3.42 -10.81
N ARG A 40 17.53 -4.64 -11.31
CA ARG A 40 17.62 -4.90 -12.75
C ARG A 40 16.30 -4.66 -13.48
N ASN A 41 15.20 -5.09 -12.88
CA ASN A 41 13.88 -5.05 -13.52
C ASN A 41 13.15 -3.72 -13.24
N GLY A 42 13.57 -2.94 -12.25
CA GLY A 42 12.92 -1.69 -11.82
C GLY A 42 11.55 -1.88 -11.14
N VAL A 43 11.09 -3.12 -11.00
CA VAL A 43 9.77 -3.44 -10.46
C VAL A 43 9.80 -4.76 -9.69
N GLY A 44 9.01 -4.85 -8.64
CA GLY A 44 8.77 -6.09 -7.91
C GLY A 44 7.35 -6.18 -7.38
N ILE A 45 6.85 -7.40 -7.25
CA ILE A 45 5.63 -7.71 -6.49
C ILE A 45 5.97 -8.81 -5.49
N LYS A 46 5.54 -8.66 -4.24
CA LYS A 46 5.89 -9.63 -3.20
C LYS A 46 4.77 -9.89 -2.22
N GLY A 47 4.70 -11.14 -1.75
CA GLY A 47 3.93 -11.52 -0.58
C GLY A 47 4.52 -10.97 0.72
N HIS A 48 3.92 -11.35 1.84
CA HIS A 48 4.49 -11.04 3.15
C HIS A 48 5.77 -11.87 3.37
N ILE A 49 6.88 -11.19 3.68
CA ILE A 49 8.12 -11.85 4.11
C ILE A 49 8.10 -11.85 5.64
N PRO A 50 8.00 -13.03 6.30
CA PRO A 50 8.05 -13.14 7.76
C PRO A 50 9.31 -12.48 8.34
N GLN A 51 9.24 -12.09 9.61
CA GLN A 51 10.39 -11.57 10.35
C GLN A 51 10.92 -12.68 11.28
N LEU A 52 12.14 -13.15 11.04
CA LEU A 52 12.80 -14.18 11.86
C LEU A 52 14.04 -13.67 12.63
N ALA A 53 14.55 -12.48 12.31
CA ALA A 53 15.78 -11.92 12.88
C ALA A 53 15.61 -10.48 13.39
N ASP A 54 16.64 -9.96 14.08
CA ASP A 54 16.72 -8.60 14.63
C ASP A 54 16.55 -7.51 13.56
N THR A 55 16.86 -7.81 12.29
CA THR A 55 16.64 -6.92 11.16
C THR A 55 15.48 -7.40 10.28
N SER A 56 14.58 -6.50 9.93
CA SER A 56 13.43 -6.81 9.06
C SER A 56 13.85 -6.81 7.59
N ALA A 57 13.73 -7.96 6.91
CA ALA A 57 13.99 -8.06 5.46
C ALA A 57 13.21 -7.03 4.62
N ASN A 58 11.99 -6.68 5.05
CA ASN A 58 11.18 -5.66 4.38
C ASN A 58 11.79 -4.26 4.53
N VAL A 59 12.37 -3.93 5.69
CA VAL A 59 13.10 -2.67 5.90
C VAL A 59 14.36 -2.67 5.06
N THR A 60 15.12 -3.77 5.04
CA THR A 60 16.31 -3.92 4.18
C THR A 60 15.99 -3.65 2.71
N LEU A 61 14.92 -4.26 2.18
CA LEU A 61 14.47 -4.04 0.80
C LEU A 61 14.15 -2.56 0.53
N ARG A 62 13.36 -1.92 1.41
CA ARG A 62 12.95 -0.51 1.25
C ARG A 62 14.13 0.44 1.30
N SER A 63 15.07 0.23 2.22
CA SER A 63 16.24 1.09 2.36
C SER A 63 17.22 0.92 1.20
N HIS A 64 17.48 -0.31 0.74
CA HIS A 64 18.44 -0.55 -0.36
C HIS A 64 17.91 -0.10 -1.72
N LEU A 65 16.61 -0.21 -1.94
CA LEU A 65 15.95 0.28 -3.16
C LEU A 65 15.52 1.74 -3.07
N ASP A 66 15.80 2.39 -1.94
CA ASP A 66 15.41 3.76 -1.61
C ASP A 66 13.92 4.06 -1.91
N LEU A 67 13.04 3.16 -1.47
CA LEU A 67 11.60 3.26 -1.68
C LEU A 67 10.97 4.20 -0.64
N TYR A 68 11.24 5.51 -0.77
CA TYR A 68 10.89 6.52 0.24
C TYR A 68 9.41 6.85 0.34
N VAL A 69 8.58 6.50 -0.65
CA VAL A 69 7.13 6.67 -0.61
C VAL A 69 6.44 5.33 -0.38
N TYR A 70 5.58 5.24 0.63
CA TYR A 70 4.59 4.18 0.74
C TYR A 70 3.18 4.75 0.60
N LEU A 71 2.43 4.23 -0.37
CA LEU A 71 1.09 4.68 -0.72
C LEU A 71 0.09 3.54 -0.52
N VAL A 72 -1.01 3.84 0.17
CA VAL A 72 -2.20 2.97 0.22
C VAL A 72 -3.43 3.77 -0.17
N HIS A 73 -4.16 3.29 -1.17
CA HIS A 73 -5.46 3.85 -1.55
C HIS A 73 -6.57 3.10 -0.83
N CYS A 74 -7.04 3.68 0.26
CA CYS A 74 -8.09 3.12 1.10
C CYS A 74 -9.47 3.48 0.55
N LYS A 75 -9.99 2.64 -0.35
CA LYS A 75 -11.31 2.83 -0.95
C LYS A 75 -12.28 1.72 -0.56
N SER A 76 -13.40 2.10 0.05
CA SER A 76 -14.46 1.12 0.36
C SER A 76 -15.14 0.65 -0.92
N TYR A 77 -15.41 -0.65 -1.03
CA TYR A 77 -16.22 -1.20 -2.12
C TYR A 77 -17.71 -1.12 -1.76
N PRO A 78 -18.59 -0.78 -2.72
CA PRO A 78 -20.03 -0.93 -2.53
C PRO A 78 -20.39 -2.36 -2.14
N ASN A 79 -21.43 -2.53 -1.32
CA ASN A 79 -21.95 -3.83 -0.86
C ASN A 79 -21.00 -4.70 -0.02
N ILE A 80 -19.75 -4.29 0.22
CA ILE A 80 -18.91 -4.91 1.26
C ILE A 80 -19.32 -4.33 2.61
N ARG A 81 -19.64 -5.21 3.57
CA ARG A 81 -20.04 -4.79 4.91
C ARG A 81 -18.86 -4.11 5.61
N CYS A 82 -19.00 -2.82 5.90
CA CYS A 82 -18.00 -2.06 6.63
C CYS A 82 -18.67 -1.01 7.54
N ARG A 83 -17.88 -0.36 8.40
CA ARG A 83 -18.39 0.68 9.32
C ARG A 83 -18.60 2.02 8.61
N VAL A 84 -17.83 2.27 7.55
CA VAL A 84 -17.76 3.56 6.86
C VAL A 84 -17.82 3.33 5.35
N PRO A 85 -19.03 3.20 4.76
CA PRO A 85 -19.19 3.05 3.32
C PRO A 85 -18.94 4.36 2.58
N GLY A 86 -18.46 4.29 1.34
CA GLY A 86 -18.16 5.47 0.52
C GLY A 86 -16.90 6.21 0.92
N LEU A 87 -15.98 5.57 1.64
CA LEU A 87 -14.70 6.15 2.00
C LEU A 87 -13.71 6.02 0.84
N ASP A 88 -12.97 7.11 0.56
CA ASP A 88 -11.94 7.17 -0.46
C ASP A 88 -10.81 8.09 0.05
N ILE A 89 -9.86 7.50 0.77
CA ILE A 89 -8.69 8.21 1.34
C ILE A 89 -7.42 7.64 0.74
N VAL A 90 -6.46 8.49 0.39
CA VAL A 90 -5.10 8.07 0.06
C VAL A 90 -4.16 8.39 1.21
N VAL A 91 -3.44 7.38 1.71
CA VAL A 91 -2.47 7.54 2.79
C VAL A 91 -1.06 7.43 2.22
N PHE A 92 -0.28 8.48 2.44
CA PHE A 92 1.14 8.56 2.17
C PHE A 92 1.93 8.45 3.46
N ARG A 93 2.89 7.53 3.46
CA ARG A 93 3.80 7.26 4.55
C ARG A 93 5.23 7.42 4.06
N GLN A 94 6.03 8.25 4.73
CA GLN A 94 7.48 8.25 4.54
C GLN A 94 8.01 6.87 4.92
N ASN A 95 8.80 6.22 4.05
CA ASN A 95 9.08 4.79 4.16
C ASN A 95 10.56 4.40 4.36
N THR A 96 11.48 5.37 4.45
CA THR A 96 12.93 5.14 4.62
C THR A 96 13.56 5.75 5.88
N GLU A 97 12.86 6.62 6.61
CA GLU A 97 13.36 7.28 7.82
C GLU A 97 12.38 7.16 9.00
N GLY A 98 12.64 7.87 10.10
CA GLY A 98 11.81 7.86 11.30
C GLY A 98 12.08 6.66 12.21
N GLU A 99 11.03 6.14 12.83
CA GLU A 99 11.12 5.11 13.86
C GLU A 99 11.54 3.74 13.31
N TYR A 100 11.38 3.51 12.01
CA TYR A 100 11.78 2.25 11.36
C TYR A 100 13.25 2.19 10.93
N ALA A 101 14.05 3.21 11.26
CA ALA A 101 15.50 3.13 11.12
C ALA A 101 16.13 2.09 12.06
N MET A 102 15.38 1.61 13.09
CA MET A 102 15.81 0.58 14.05
C MET A 102 17.15 0.90 14.73
N LEU A 103 17.40 2.20 14.94
CA LEU A 103 18.60 2.69 15.62
C LEU A 103 18.34 2.72 17.13
N GLU A 104 18.48 1.56 17.75
CA GLU A 104 18.28 1.37 19.19
C GLU A 104 19.57 0.90 19.86
N HIS A 105 19.81 1.38 21.07
CA HIS A 105 20.91 0.90 21.89
C HIS A 105 20.56 0.98 23.38
N GLU A 106 21.22 0.16 24.19
CA GLU A 106 21.08 0.19 25.63
C GLU A 106 22.29 0.92 26.24
N SER A 107 22.10 2.18 26.64
CA SER A 107 23.22 3.00 27.14
C SER A 107 23.70 2.54 28.53
N LYS A 108 22.81 1.93 29.31
CA LYS A 108 23.09 1.17 30.54
C LYS A 108 22.04 0.06 30.70
N PRO A 109 22.32 -1.03 31.45
CA PRO A 109 21.33 -2.06 31.74
C PRO A 109 20.01 -1.46 32.26
N GLY A 110 18.92 -1.69 31.53
CA GLY A 110 17.58 -1.15 31.76
C GLY A 110 17.27 0.21 31.14
N ILE A 111 18.20 0.85 30.42
CA ILE A 111 18.04 2.16 29.76
C ILE A 111 18.23 2.00 28.25
N VAL A 112 17.10 1.95 27.54
CA VAL A 112 17.07 1.80 26.08
C VAL A 112 16.76 3.15 25.42
N GLU A 113 17.58 3.52 24.45
CA GLU A 113 17.45 4.70 23.62
C GLU A 113 17.04 4.29 22.20
N SER A 114 16.07 5.00 21.63
CA SER A 114 15.59 4.79 20.27
C SER A 114 15.71 6.11 19.50
N LEU A 115 16.47 6.10 18.41
CA LEU A 115 16.81 7.30 17.65
C LEU A 115 15.89 7.46 16.45
N LYS A 116 14.99 8.44 16.54
CA LYS A 116 14.15 8.88 15.41
C LYS A 116 14.88 9.93 14.57
N ILE A 117 15.19 9.60 13.32
CA ILE A 117 15.83 10.51 12.37
C ILE A 117 14.81 10.98 11.34
N ILE A 118 14.68 12.30 11.18
CA ILE A 118 13.91 12.95 10.13
C ILE A 118 14.84 13.92 9.41
N THR A 119 14.87 13.88 8.08
CA THR A 119 15.71 14.77 7.28
C THR A 119 14.84 15.63 6.37
N ARG A 120 15.27 16.87 6.13
CA ARG A 120 14.57 17.79 5.22
C ARG A 120 14.53 17.23 3.80
N GLU A 121 15.65 16.70 3.31
CA GLU A 121 15.77 16.17 1.94
C GLU A 121 14.76 15.06 1.66
N ASN A 122 14.71 14.03 2.52
CA ASN A 122 13.77 12.93 2.35
C ASN A 122 12.32 13.38 2.50
N THR A 123 12.03 14.26 3.45
CA THR A 123 10.67 14.80 3.62
C THR A 123 10.25 15.63 2.42
N GLU A 124 11.15 16.43 1.84
CA GLU A 124 10.86 17.27 0.67
C GLU A 124 10.50 16.44 -0.55
N ARG A 125 11.34 15.46 -0.93
CA ARG A 125 11.04 14.58 -2.07
C ARG A 125 9.77 13.76 -1.87
N PHE A 126 9.55 13.26 -0.65
CA PHE A 126 8.32 12.55 -0.28
C PHE A 126 7.09 13.45 -0.44
N ALA A 127 7.15 14.68 0.08
CA ALA A 127 6.05 15.63 -0.01
C ALA A 127 5.76 16.00 -1.46
N ARG A 128 6.79 16.33 -2.26
CA ARG A 128 6.63 16.67 -3.68
C ARG A 128 5.93 15.55 -4.45
N TRP A 129 6.39 14.30 -4.28
CA TRP A 129 5.75 13.14 -4.89
C TRP A 129 4.26 13.05 -4.52
N ALA A 130 3.93 13.21 -3.24
CA ALA A 130 2.54 13.11 -2.76
C ALA A 130 1.65 14.25 -3.29
N PHE A 131 2.17 15.48 -3.39
CA PHE A 131 1.44 16.61 -3.97
C PHE A 131 1.25 16.46 -5.49
N GLU A 132 2.26 15.98 -6.22
CA GLU A 132 2.15 15.66 -7.65
C GLU A 132 1.10 14.59 -7.90
N PHE A 133 1.10 13.52 -7.09
CA PHE A 133 0.05 12.51 -7.12
C PHE A 133 -1.33 13.12 -6.88
N ALA A 134 -1.46 13.96 -5.84
CA ALA A 134 -2.73 14.60 -5.51
C ALA A 134 -3.26 15.47 -6.68
N MET A 135 -2.38 16.22 -7.36
CA MET A 135 -2.74 16.98 -8.55
C MET A 135 -3.21 16.08 -9.70
N ASN A 136 -2.44 15.02 -10.01
CA ASN A 136 -2.74 14.10 -11.11
C ASN A 136 -4.05 13.33 -10.89
N GLU A 137 -4.34 12.95 -9.65
CA GLU A 137 -5.58 12.27 -9.25
C GLU A 137 -6.72 13.24 -8.92
N CYS A 138 -6.56 14.53 -9.23
CA CYS A 138 -7.55 15.59 -9.01
C CYS A 138 -8.05 15.69 -7.55
N ARG A 139 -7.21 15.28 -6.60
CA ARG A 139 -7.45 15.41 -5.16
C ARG A 139 -7.46 16.88 -4.76
N LYS A 140 -8.20 17.20 -3.71
CA LYS A 140 -8.49 18.59 -3.32
C LYS A 140 -7.88 18.97 -1.99
N LYS A 141 -7.59 17.98 -1.13
CA LYS A 141 -7.13 18.26 0.23
C LYS A 141 -6.02 17.32 0.69
N VAL A 142 -4.98 17.91 1.26
CA VAL A 142 -3.87 17.21 1.92
C VAL A 142 -3.88 17.55 3.42
N THR A 143 -3.93 16.52 4.26
CA THR A 143 -3.78 16.63 5.71
C THR A 143 -2.42 16.08 6.15
N VAL A 144 -1.59 16.95 6.73
CA VAL A 144 -0.26 16.57 7.26
C VAL A 144 -0.41 16.10 8.71
N VAL A 145 -0.06 14.86 9.00
CA VAL A 145 -0.20 14.27 10.34
C VAL A 145 1.15 14.19 11.05
N HIS A 146 1.18 14.67 12.29
CA HIS A 146 2.41 14.81 13.06
C HIS A 146 2.13 14.75 14.57
N LYS A 147 3.17 14.84 15.41
CA LYS A 147 3.09 15.05 16.87
C LYS A 147 4.08 16.16 17.29
N ALA A 148 4.16 17.22 16.49
CA ALA A 148 5.08 18.34 16.69
C ALA A 148 4.84 19.14 17.98
N ASN A 149 3.68 18.99 18.62
CA ASN A 149 3.42 19.55 19.95
C ASN A 149 4.32 18.92 21.04
N ILE A 150 4.72 17.65 20.86
CA ILE A 150 5.67 16.95 21.74
C ILE A 150 7.06 16.92 21.10
N MET A 151 7.15 16.43 19.86
CA MET A 151 8.40 16.31 19.10
C MET A 151 8.68 17.57 18.28
N LYS A 152 9.02 18.66 18.97
CA LYS A 152 9.17 19.99 18.37
C LYS A 152 10.21 20.07 17.25
N LEU A 153 11.27 19.25 17.30
CA LEU A 153 12.34 19.27 16.31
C LEU A 153 12.11 18.27 15.18
N SER A 154 11.94 16.99 15.46
CA SER A 154 11.77 15.95 14.43
C SER A 154 10.46 16.13 13.64
N ASP A 155 9.32 16.06 14.33
CA ASP A 155 8.02 16.24 13.69
C ASP A 155 7.76 17.69 13.27
N GLY A 156 8.36 18.64 13.99
CA GLY A 156 8.35 20.05 13.59
C GLY A 156 9.08 20.28 12.27
N LEU A 157 10.21 19.60 12.03
CA LEU A 157 10.92 19.64 10.76
C LEU A 157 10.10 19.00 9.65
N PHE A 158 9.48 17.85 9.91
CA PHE A 158 8.60 17.18 8.95
C PHE A 158 7.47 18.12 8.53
N LEU A 159 6.67 18.60 9.49
CA LEU A 159 5.54 19.49 9.26
C LEU A 159 5.97 20.74 8.47
N LYS A 160 7.03 21.42 8.93
CA LYS A 160 7.52 22.64 8.28
C LYS A 160 7.91 22.36 6.82
N THR A 161 8.61 21.27 6.56
CA THR A 161 9.09 20.93 5.22
C THR A 161 7.91 20.61 4.28
N VAL A 162 6.92 19.85 4.74
CA VAL A 162 5.71 19.57 3.95
C VAL A 162 4.94 20.87 3.66
N LEU A 163 4.79 21.76 4.65
CA LEU A 163 4.13 23.06 4.46
C LEU A 163 4.93 24.02 3.57
N ASP A 164 6.26 23.92 3.55
CA ASP A 164 7.09 24.68 2.62
C ASP A 164 6.87 24.19 1.18
N VAL A 165 6.82 22.86 0.95
CA VAL A 165 6.49 22.28 -0.37
C VAL A 165 5.07 22.62 -0.82
N ALA A 166 4.11 22.62 0.10
CA ALA A 166 2.71 22.94 -0.19
C ALA A 166 2.51 24.32 -0.86
N LYS A 167 3.44 25.27 -0.65
CA LYS A 167 3.40 26.60 -1.28
C LYS A 167 3.52 26.54 -2.81
N ASP A 168 4.13 25.48 -3.33
CA ASP A 168 4.26 25.24 -4.77
C ASP A 168 2.97 24.66 -5.39
N TYR A 169 1.97 24.30 -4.57
CA TYR A 169 0.71 23.66 -4.97
C TYR A 169 -0.53 24.40 -4.42
N PRO A 170 -0.75 25.68 -4.78
CA PRO A 170 -1.81 26.51 -4.20
C PRO A 170 -3.24 26.02 -4.48
N GLU A 171 -3.44 25.11 -5.44
CA GLU A 171 -4.73 24.51 -5.79
C GLU A 171 -5.20 23.43 -4.80
N ILE A 172 -4.31 22.93 -3.95
CA ILE A 172 -4.61 21.90 -2.95
C ILE A 172 -4.82 22.57 -1.59
N GLU A 173 -5.98 22.33 -0.97
CA GLU A 173 -6.21 22.73 0.42
C GLU A 173 -5.27 21.94 1.33
N VAL A 174 -4.48 22.65 2.17
CA VAL A 174 -3.57 22.00 3.11
C VAL A 174 -3.94 22.35 4.54
N ASN A 175 -4.05 21.33 5.38
CA ASN A 175 -4.17 21.46 6.83
C ASN A 175 -3.24 20.47 7.54
N ASP A 176 -3.06 20.66 8.84
CA ASP A 176 -2.32 19.73 9.69
C ASP A 176 -3.18 19.22 10.85
N LEU A 177 -2.85 18.05 11.36
CA LEU A 177 -3.45 17.46 12.55
C LEU A 177 -2.40 16.73 13.39
N ILE A 178 -2.52 16.87 14.71
CA ILE A 178 -1.84 15.97 15.63
C ILE A 178 -2.39 14.55 15.51
N VAL A 179 -1.53 13.53 15.54
CA VAL A 179 -1.86 12.12 15.23
C VAL A 179 -2.96 11.54 16.11
N ASP A 180 -3.04 11.91 17.37
CA ASP A 180 -4.13 11.54 18.29
C ASP A 180 -5.49 12.11 17.85
N ASN A 181 -5.54 13.39 17.47
CA ASN A 181 -6.76 13.98 16.92
C ASN A 181 -7.08 13.36 15.55
N CYS A 182 -6.09 13.10 14.70
CA CYS A 182 -6.29 12.41 13.43
C CYS A 182 -6.97 11.04 13.64
N CYS A 183 -6.48 10.22 14.57
CA CYS A 183 -7.10 8.94 14.91
C CYS A 183 -8.54 9.10 15.40
N MET A 184 -8.81 10.10 16.24
CA MET A 184 -10.16 10.40 16.73
C MET A 184 -11.10 10.84 15.58
N GLN A 185 -10.62 11.67 14.65
CA GLN A 185 -11.39 12.11 13.48
C GLN A 185 -11.63 10.97 12.49
N LEU A 186 -10.67 10.06 12.29
CA LEU A 186 -10.84 8.92 11.38
C LEU A 186 -11.98 7.99 11.82
N VAL A 187 -12.18 7.80 13.12
CA VAL A 187 -13.27 6.92 13.60
C VAL A 187 -14.62 7.65 13.75
N SER A 188 -14.64 8.99 13.68
CA SER A 188 -15.84 9.80 13.90
C SER A 188 -16.34 10.52 12.64
N LYS A 189 -15.44 11.12 11.86
CA LYS A 189 -15.70 11.87 10.62
C LYS A 189 -14.68 11.56 9.51
N PRO A 190 -14.50 10.29 9.12
CA PRO A 190 -13.50 9.87 8.13
C PRO A 190 -13.66 10.53 6.75
N HIS A 191 -14.87 10.85 6.32
CA HIS A 191 -15.13 11.51 5.02
C HIS A 191 -14.59 12.94 4.91
N SER A 192 -14.07 13.51 6.00
CA SER A 192 -13.40 14.83 5.96
C SER A 192 -11.97 14.77 5.43
N PHE A 193 -11.41 13.57 5.29
CA PHE A 193 -10.07 13.34 4.74
C PHE A 193 -10.12 13.00 3.26
N ASP A 194 -9.07 13.38 2.54
CA ASP A 194 -8.87 13.06 1.12
C ASP A 194 -7.48 12.44 0.93
N VAL A 195 -6.41 13.23 1.11
CA VAL A 195 -5.02 12.75 1.14
C VAL A 195 -4.41 12.98 2.52
N ILE A 196 -3.72 11.98 3.07
CA ILE A 196 -3.05 12.06 4.37
C ILE A 196 -1.55 11.83 4.17
N LEU A 197 -0.70 12.76 4.62
CA LEU A 197 0.77 12.62 4.60
C LEU A 197 1.29 12.43 6.03
N THR A 198 2.13 11.42 6.24
CA THR A 198 2.64 11.11 7.57
C THR A 198 4.12 10.70 7.57
N PRO A 199 4.84 10.91 8.68
CA PRO A 199 6.05 10.15 8.99
C PRO A 199 5.76 8.65 9.10
N ASN A 200 6.83 7.87 9.18
CA ASN A 200 6.81 6.43 9.00
C ASN A 200 5.88 5.67 9.97
N LEU A 201 6.02 5.86 11.29
CA LEU A 201 5.21 5.14 12.29
C LEU A 201 3.71 5.43 12.20
N TYR A 202 3.33 6.69 12.02
CA TYR A 202 1.93 7.10 12.06
C TYR A 202 1.15 6.55 10.87
N GLY A 203 1.80 6.48 9.70
CA GLY A 203 1.18 5.95 8.49
C GLY A 203 0.78 4.50 8.64
N ASN A 204 1.59 3.69 9.33
CA ASN A 204 1.25 2.30 9.63
C ASN A 204 0.00 2.18 10.52
N ILE A 205 -0.10 3.02 11.55
CA ILE A 205 -1.24 3.05 12.48
C ILE A 205 -2.51 3.51 11.76
N ILE A 206 -2.43 4.64 11.04
CA ILE A 206 -3.56 5.26 10.34
C ILE A 206 -4.09 4.32 9.25
N THR A 207 -3.21 3.73 8.44
CA THR A 207 -3.61 2.75 7.42
C THR A 207 -4.34 1.56 8.05
N SER A 208 -3.84 1.05 9.19
CA SER A 208 -4.48 -0.07 9.89
C SER A 208 -5.88 0.29 10.41
N ILE A 209 -6.06 1.50 10.95
CA ILE A 209 -7.37 2.01 11.38
C ILE A 209 -8.32 2.07 10.19
N ILE A 210 -7.90 2.69 9.08
CA ILE A 210 -8.75 2.85 7.90
C ILE A 210 -9.12 1.50 7.29
N CYS A 211 -8.16 0.57 7.13
CA CYS A 211 -8.45 -0.79 6.69
C CYS A 211 -9.52 -1.45 7.57
N GLY A 212 -9.43 -1.31 8.89
CA GLY A 212 -10.45 -1.82 9.82
C GLY A 212 -11.83 -1.15 9.67
N LEU A 213 -11.89 0.11 9.22
CA LEU A 213 -13.15 0.82 8.99
C LEU A 213 -13.86 0.38 7.70
N ILE A 214 -13.10 0.00 6.66
CA ILE A 214 -13.63 -0.21 5.30
C ILE A 214 -13.78 -1.68 4.85
N GLY A 215 -13.55 -2.64 5.74
CA GLY A 215 -13.78 -4.07 5.45
C GLY A 215 -12.60 -4.99 5.72
N GLY A 216 -11.51 -4.47 6.28
CA GLY A 216 -10.34 -5.25 6.68
C GLY A 216 -9.19 -5.17 5.69
N PRO A 217 -8.07 -5.86 6.02
CA PRO A 217 -6.83 -5.77 5.25
C PRO A 217 -6.84 -6.55 3.93
N GLY A 218 -7.79 -7.47 3.74
CA GLY A 218 -7.86 -8.36 2.57
C GLY A 218 -8.17 -7.70 1.23
N LEU A 219 -8.44 -6.38 1.22
CA LEU A 219 -8.87 -5.65 0.03
C LEU A 219 -7.83 -4.65 -0.52
N MET A 220 -6.90 -4.19 0.32
CA MET A 220 -6.06 -3.03 -0.01
C MET A 220 -4.63 -3.45 -0.37
N SER A 221 -4.08 -2.81 -1.40
CA SER A 221 -2.70 -2.95 -1.83
C SER A 221 -1.83 -1.79 -1.31
N GLY A 222 -0.57 -2.08 -1.06
CA GLY A 222 0.47 -1.13 -0.71
C GLY A 222 1.47 -0.98 -1.86
N ARG A 223 1.90 0.25 -2.09
CA ARG A 223 2.80 0.62 -3.19
C ARG A 223 4.00 1.33 -2.60
N ASN A 224 5.19 0.76 -2.79
CA ASN A 224 6.45 1.35 -2.36
C ASN A 224 7.12 1.95 -3.59
N TYR A 225 7.34 3.25 -3.64
CA TYR A 225 8.01 3.94 -4.76
C TYR A 225 9.33 4.55 -4.31
N GLY A 226 10.36 4.36 -5.13
CA GLY A 226 11.59 5.13 -5.15
C GLY A 226 11.80 5.73 -6.54
N ASP A 227 12.96 6.35 -6.77
CA ASP A 227 13.21 7.07 -8.04
C ASP A 227 13.42 6.11 -9.22
N SER A 228 14.01 4.94 -8.99
CA SER A 228 14.32 3.95 -10.03
C SER A 228 13.49 2.66 -9.96
N SER A 229 12.80 2.44 -8.84
CA SER A 229 12.20 1.14 -8.53
C SER A 229 10.84 1.28 -7.86
N ALA A 230 9.95 0.31 -8.09
CA ALA A 230 8.68 0.21 -7.37
C ALA A 230 8.42 -1.22 -6.89
N VAL A 231 7.91 -1.36 -5.66
CA VAL A 231 7.55 -2.66 -5.07
C VAL A 231 6.10 -2.67 -4.58
N PHE A 232 5.33 -3.62 -5.10
CA PHE A 232 3.90 -3.79 -4.82
C PHE A 232 3.66 -4.95 -3.84
N GLU A 233 2.80 -4.74 -2.87
CA GLU A 233 2.48 -5.72 -1.83
C GLU A 233 1.05 -5.52 -1.30
N VAL A 234 0.61 -6.38 -0.38
CA VAL A 234 -0.62 -6.13 0.39
C VAL A 234 -0.41 -4.97 1.37
N ALA A 235 -1.44 -4.15 1.59
CA ALA A 235 -1.33 -2.96 2.44
C ALA A 235 -1.08 -3.28 3.92
N SER A 236 -1.47 -4.48 4.37
CA SER A 236 -1.35 -4.89 5.75
C SER A 236 -0.95 -6.36 5.86
N ARG A 237 -0.10 -6.63 6.83
CA ARG A 237 0.34 -7.98 7.22
C ARG A 237 -0.71 -8.75 8.02
N HIS A 238 -1.74 -8.08 8.53
CA HIS A 238 -2.72 -8.65 9.45
C HIS A 238 -3.86 -9.37 8.75
N ILE A 239 -3.56 -10.12 7.68
CA ILE A 239 -4.56 -10.94 6.99
C ILE A 239 -4.79 -12.18 7.85
N SER A 240 -5.97 -12.29 8.45
CA SER A 240 -6.36 -13.43 9.28
C SER A 240 -7.29 -14.34 8.48
N PHE A 241 -7.00 -15.63 8.50
CA PHE A 241 -7.84 -16.69 7.96
C PHE A 241 -7.68 -17.93 8.85
N ALA A 242 -8.77 -18.68 9.04
CA ALA A 242 -8.73 -19.92 9.81
C ALA A 242 -8.09 -21.08 9.03
N ASP A 243 -8.21 -21.03 7.70
CA ASP A 243 -7.71 -22.03 6.75
C ASP A 243 -7.24 -21.26 5.50
N GLU A 244 -6.07 -21.62 4.97
CA GLU A 244 -5.43 -20.99 3.82
C GLU A 244 -6.35 -20.95 2.59
N LYS A 245 -7.25 -21.91 2.42
CA LYS A 245 -8.20 -21.92 1.29
C LYS A 245 -9.17 -20.73 1.29
N TYR A 246 -9.39 -20.10 2.45
CA TYR A 246 -10.26 -18.93 2.60
C TYR A 246 -9.52 -17.60 2.58
N VAL A 247 -8.21 -17.60 2.27
CA VAL A 247 -7.46 -16.35 2.13
C VAL A 247 -8.08 -15.48 1.03
N ASN A 248 -8.32 -14.21 1.35
CA ASN A 248 -8.86 -13.25 0.39
C ASN A 248 -7.77 -12.84 -0.62
N PRO A 249 -7.95 -13.12 -1.93
CA PRO A 249 -6.95 -12.83 -2.95
C PRO A 249 -6.92 -11.35 -3.38
N VAL A 250 -7.96 -10.56 -3.05
CA VAL A 250 -8.21 -9.24 -3.64
C VAL A 250 -7.07 -8.26 -3.41
N ALA A 251 -6.57 -8.13 -2.17
CA ALA A 251 -5.46 -7.22 -1.88
C ALA A 251 -4.22 -7.49 -2.75
N MET A 252 -3.92 -8.76 -3.00
CA MET A 252 -2.75 -9.14 -3.80
C MET A 252 -3.00 -8.95 -5.30
N ILE A 253 -4.22 -9.21 -5.78
CA ILE A 253 -4.62 -8.91 -7.16
C ILE A 253 -4.59 -7.40 -7.40
N ASN A 254 -5.06 -6.59 -6.44
CA ASN A 254 -4.97 -5.13 -6.49
C ASN A 254 -3.51 -4.65 -6.53
N ALA A 255 -2.60 -5.30 -5.79
CA ALA A 255 -1.17 -5.02 -5.91
C ALA A 255 -0.64 -5.32 -7.32
N GLY A 256 -1.12 -6.41 -7.95
CA GLY A 256 -0.85 -6.71 -9.35
C GLY A 256 -1.40 -5.64 -10.30
N ILE A 257 -2.64 -5.18 -10.11
CA ILE A 257 -3.25 -4.10 -10.89
C ILE A 257 -2.43 -2.79 -10.76
N ASP A 258 -1.98 -2.45 -9.56
CA ASP A 258 -1.14 -1.28 -9.31
C ASP A 258 0.21 -1.39 -10.03
N MET A 259 0.81 -2.59 -10.04
CA MET A 259 2.02 -2.90 -10.80
C MET A 259 1.82 -2.73 -12.31
N LEU A 260 0.71 -3.22 -12.86
CA LEU A 260 0.37 -3.02 -14.28
C LEU A 260 0.23 -1.56 -14.65
N THR A 261 -0.39 -0.77 -13.76
CA THR A 261 -0.55 0.68 -13.95
C THR A 261 0.81 1.39 -13.94
N TYR A 262 1.72 1.00 -13.04
CA TYR A 262 3.10 1.49 -13.03
C TYR A 262 3.85 1.16 -14.32
N LEU A 263 3.67 -0.05 -14.84
CA LEU A 263 4.27 -0.52 -16.11
C LEU A 263 3.55 -0.01 -17.37
N LYS A 264 2.60 0.91 -17.24
CA LYS A 264 1.80 1.49 -18.34
C LYS A 264 1.04 0.44 -19.17
N LYS A 265 0.58 -0.62 -18.49
CA LYS A 265 -0.29 -1.67 -19.04
C LYS A 265 -1.75 -1.41 -18.65
N ASP A 266 -2.20 -0.18 -18.85
CA ASP A 266 -3.48 0.34 -18.32
C ASP A 266 -4.71 -0.43 -18.83
N ALA A 267 -4.67 -0.93 -20.07
CA ALA A 267 -5.73 -1.76 -20.63
C ALA A 267 -5.95 -3.05 -19.81
N HIS A 268 -4.87 -3.81 -19.55
CA HIS A 268 -4.95 -5.03 -18.73
C HIS A 268 -5.30 -4.71 -17.28
N ALA A 269 -4.71 -3.64 -16.72
CA ALA A 269 -5.03 -3.18 -15.37
C ALA A 269 -6.53 -2.87 -15.22
N SER A 270 -7.13 -2.23 -16.22
CA SER A 270 -8.55 -1.87 -16.23
C SER A 270 -9.46 -3.09 -16.32
N ILE A 271 -9.16 -4.05 -17.22
CA ILE A 271 -9.92 -5.29 -17.34
C ILE A 271 -9.94 -6.06 -16.01
N ILE A 272 -8.76 -6.24 -15.40
CA ILE A 272 -8.69 -6.99 -14.14
C ILE A 272 -9.38 -6.21 -13.02
N ARG A 273 -9.21 -4.89 -12.95
CA ARG A 273 -9.87 -4.02 -11.94
C ARG A 273 -11.39 -4.08 -12.04
N ASN A 274 -11.92 -4.01 -13.25
CA ASN A 274 -13.36 -4.10 -13.52
C ASN A 274 -13.90 -5.49 -13.20
N ALA A 275 -13.18 -6.55 -13.55
CA ALA A 275 -13.55 -7.91 -13.19
C ALA A 275 -13.59 -8.14 -11.66
N VAL A 276 -12.58 -7.66 -10.93
CA VAL A 276 -12.57 -7.67 -9.45
C VAL A 276 -13.76 -6.90 -8.90
N TYR A 277 -14.04 -5.70 -9.43
CA TYR A 277 -15.19 -4.90 -9.03
C TYR A 277 -16.51 -5.67 -9.25
N ASN A 278 -16.69 -6.29 -10.42
CA ASN A 278 -17.91 -7.03 -10.75
C ASN A 278 -18.12 -8.22 -9.84
N THR A 279 -17.06 -9.00 -9.58
CA THR A 279 -17.09 -10.14 -8.67
C THR A 279 -17.50 -9.73 -7.25
N LEU A 280 -16.95 -8.62 -6.74
CA LEU A 280 -17.24 -8.16 -5.39
C LEU A 280 -18.61 -7.47 -5.27
N VAL A 281 -18.99 -6.64 -6.24
CA VAL A 281 -20.13 -5.73 -6.11
C VAL A 281 -21.42 -6.32 -6.66
N TYR A 282 -21.37 -6.95 -7.84
CA TYR A 282 -22.55 -7.48 -8.53
C TYR A 282 -22.78 -8.96 -8.23
N ASP A 283 -21.73 -9.79 -8.37
CA ASP A 283 -21.86 -11.24 -8.15
C ASP A 283 -21.87 -11.60 -6.65
N LYS A 284 -21.38 -10.69 -5.80
CA LYS A 284 -21.30 -10.84 -4.33
C LYS A 284 -20.56 -12.11 -3.91
N ILE A 285 -19.53 -12.48 -4.66
CA ILE A 285 -18.64 -13.59 -4.32
C ILE A 285 -17.66 -13.07 -3.28
N HIS A 286 -17.95 -13.36 -2.01
CA HIS A 286 -17.21 -12.86 -0.85
C HIS A 286 -16.53 -14.00 -0.09
N THR A 287 -15.30 -13.76 0.37
CA THR A 287 -14.58 -14.60 1.33
C THR A 287 -15.02 -14.28 2.77
N PRO A 288 -14.71 -15.15 3.76
CA PRO A 288 -15.20 -14.98 5.13
C PRO A 288 -14.78 -13.68 5.83
N ASP A 289 -13.60 -13.14 5.54
CA ASP A 289 -13.10 -11.89 6.12
C ASP A 289 -13.98 -10.66 5.80
N ILE A 290 -14.67 -10.69 4.65
CA ILE A 290 -15.61 -9.66 4.21
C ILE A 290 -17.08 -10.12 4.33
N GLY A 291 -17.35 -11.22 5.03
CA GLY A 291 -18.70 -11.68 5.40
C GLY A 291 -19.35 -12.68 4.46
N GLY A 292 -18.59 -13.30 3.55
CA GLY A 292 -19.08 -14.38 2.69
C GLY A 292 -18.67 -15.78 3.15
N THR A 293 -18.78 -16.74 2.23
CA THR A 293 -18.51 -18.17 2.48
C THR A 293 -17.59 -18.80 1.44
N HIS A 294 -17.22 -18.06 0.40
CA HIS A 294 -16.44 -18.59 -0.71
C HIS A 294 -14.96 -18.71 -0.34
N THR A 295 -14.29 -19.65 -0.99
CA THR A 295 -12.84 -19.80 -0.97
C THR A 295 -12.15 -18.75 -1.84
N GLY A 296 -10.85 -18.53 -1.61
CA GLY A 296 -10.04 -17.67 -2.49
C GLY A 296 -10.00 -18.19 -3.92
N ALA A 297 -9.99 -19.52 -4.11
CA ALA A 297 -10.01 -20.15 -5.43
C ALA A 297 -11.34 -19.90 -6.18
N GLU A 298 -12.49 -20.06 -5.51
CA GLU A 298 -13.80 -19.76 -6.11
C GLU A 298 -13.91 -18.27 -6.51
N MET A 299 -13.37 -17.37 -5.69
CA MET A 299 -13.32 -15.95 -6.02
C MET A 299 -12.45 -15.67 -7.25
N VAL A 300 -11.28 -16.32 -7.37
CA VAL A 300 -10.40 -16.18 -8.54
C VAL A 300 -11.05 -16.70 -9.81
N GLU A 301 -11.75 -17.83 -9.75
CA GLU A 301 -12.50 -18.33 -10.92
C GLU A 301 -13.60 -17.36 -11.34
N ALA A 302 -14.35 -16.78 -10.40
CA ALA A 302 -15.34 -15.75 -10.71
C ALA A 302 -14.71 -14.50 -11.35
N ILE A 303 -13.54 -14.06 -10.87
CA ILE A 303 -12.77 -12.96 -11.49
C ILE A 303 -12.38 -13.32 -12.93
N LYS A 304 -11.87 -14.52 -13.18
CA LYS A 304 -11.51 -14.98 -14.53
C LYS A 304 -12.71 -15.02 -15.46
N GLU A 305 -13.86 -15.50 -15.00
CA GLU A 305 -15.10 -15.44 -15.78
C GLU A 305 -15.49 -14.02 -16.18
N ASN A 306 -15.39 -13.07 -15.25
CA ASN A 306 -15.66 -11.66 -15.52
C ASN A 306 -14.64 -11.04 -16.49
N ILE A 307 -13.36 -11.42 -16.42
CA ILE A 307 -12.34 -11.04 -17.42
C ILE A 307 -12.76 -11.52 -18.81
N TYR A 308 -13.15 -12.79 -18.97
CA TYR A 308 -13.55 -13.31 -20.28
C TYR A 308 -14.81 -12.64 -20.83
N ARG A 309 -15.76 -12.25 -19.97
CA ARG A 309 -16.94 -11.48 -20.38
C ARG A 309 -16.54 -10.10 -20.90
N GLU A 310 -15.65 -9.41 -20.17
CA GLU A 310 -15.21 -8.06 -20.53
C GLU A 310 -14.34 -8.04 -21.79
N MET A 311 -13.46 -9.02 -21.98
CA MET A 311 -12.66 -9.13 -23.21
C MET A 311 -13.54 -9.37 -24.45
N LYS A 312 -14.63 -10.15 -24.31
CA LYS A 312 -15.60 -10.36 -25.41
C LYS A 312 -16.35 -9.09 -25.78
N THR A 313 -16.64 -8.21 -24.82
CA THR A 313 -17.32 -6.94 -25.09
C THR A 313 -16.40 -5.86 -25.65
N THR A 314 -15.09 -5.97 -25.43
CA THR A 314 -14.12 -4.90 -25.74
C THR A 314 -13.41 -5.09 -27.08
N GLU A 315 -13.75 -6.11 -27.89
CA GLU A 315 -13.09 -6.44 -29.17
C GLU A 315 -11.55 -6.43 -29.09
N ILE A 316 -10.98 -6.79 -27.93
CA ILE A 316 -9.53 -6.92 -27.82
C ILE A 316 -9.17 -8.17 -28.60
N SER A 317 -8.68 -7.97 -29.83
CA SER A 317 -8.18 -9.07 -30.66
C SER A 317 -7.10 -9.78 -29.87
N THR A 318 -7.34 -11.05 -29.57
CA THR A 318 -6.31 -11.99 -29.15
C THR A 318 -5.18 -11.91 -30.18
N PHE A 319 -4.02 -11.42 -29.76
CA PHE A 319 -2.80 -11.49 -30.55
C PHE A 319 -2.33 -12.94 -30.65
#